data_AF-A0A2R7S8I5-F1
#
_entry.id   AF-A0A2R7S8I5-F1
#
_cell.length_a   1.000
_cell.length_b   1.000
_cell.length_c   1.000
_cell.angle_alpha   90.00
_cell.angle_beta   90.00
_cell.angle_gamma   90.00
#
_symmetry.space_group_name_H-M   'P 1'
#
loop_
_entity.id
_entity.type
_entity.pdbx_description
1 polymer ?
#
loop_
_entity_poly.entity_id
_entity_poly.type
_entity_poly.pdbx_seq_one_letter_code
_entity_poly.pdbx_strand_id
1 'polypeptide(L)' 'MDFKIQTAELEALAGVSADALVVVLAGEALAAGLDTVVARHAQAAIKLGDFTLKAGQALTLMQADGIKAPRLVLAASGK' A
#
# COMPACT_ATOMS: atom_id res chain seq x y z
N MET A 1 11.66 18.74 -4.16
CA MET A 1 11.46 17.74 -3.08
C MET A 1 12.81 17.11 -2.82
N ASP A 2 13.18 16.95 -1.55
CA ASP A 2 14.39 16.24 -1.13
C ASP A 2 14.04 14.76 -0.95
N PHE A 3 14.77 13.87 -1.60
CA PHE A 3 14.50 12.44 -1.61
C PHE A 3 15.74 11.67 -1.20
N LYS A 4 15.57 10.73 -0.29
CA LYS A 4 16.57 9.72 0.07
C LYS A 4 16.05 8.36 -0.35
N ILE A 5 16.93 7.56 -0.94
CA ILE A 5 16.59 6.18 -1.28
C ILE A 5 16.76 5.32 -0.02
N GLN A 6 15.70 4.64 0.37
CA GLN A 6 15.72 3.61 1.39
C GLN A 6 15.31 2.30 0.74
N THR A 7 16.07 1.24 1.02
CA THR A 7 15.73 -0.11 0.56
C THR A 7 14.77 -0.75 1.56
N ALA A 8 13.68 -1.32 1.05
CA ALA A 8 12.75 -2.13 1.81
C ALA A 8 12.49 -3.42 1.02
N GLU A 9 12.27 -4.52 1.73
CA GLU A 9 11.89 -5.79 1.13
C GLU A 9 10.39 -5.78 0.84
N LEU A 10 9.99 -6.25 -0.35
CA LEU A 10 8.59 -6.27 -0.80
C LEU A 10 7.66 -7.03 0.16
N GLU A 11 8.20 -8.06 0.83
CA GLU A 11 7.50 -8.93 1.77
C GLU A 11 7.45 -8.38 3.20
N ALA A 12 8.18 -7.29 3.50
CA ALA A 12 8.34 -6.73 4.86
C ALA A 12 7.93 -5.25 4.96
N LEU A 13 7.12 -4.76 4.02
CA LEU A 13 6.67 -3.37 3.95
C LEU A 13 5.92 -2.91 5.22
N ALA A 14 5.17 -3.79 5.87
CA ALA A 14 4.41 -3.47 7.08
C ALA A 14 5.29 -3.02 8.25
N GLY A 15 6.56 -3.46 8.28
CA GLY A 15 7.53 -3.14 9.32
C GLY A 15 8.26 -1.81 9.14
N VAL A 16 8.08 -1.12 8.01
CA VAL A 16 8.77 0.14 7.71
C VAL A 16 8.33 1.23 8.70
N SER A 17 9.30 1.80 9.44
CA SER A 17 9.05 2.94 10.32
C SER A 17 9.04 4.23 9.54
N ALA A 18 7.86 4.81 9.37
CA ALA A 18 7.65 6.11 8.75
C ALA A 18 6.36 6.75 9.30
N ASP A 19 6.15 8.04 9.05
CA ASP A 19 4.89 8.73 9.35
C ASP A 19 3.75 8.34 8.39
N ALA A 20 4.11 7.87 7.19
CA ALA A 20 3.20 7.34 6.19
C ALA A 20 3.92 6.31 5.32
N LEU A 21 3.28 5.16 5.11
CA LEU A 21 3.67 4.16 4.13
C LEU A 21 2.81 4.36 2.89
N VAL A 22 3.42 4.82 1.79
CA VAL A 22 2.75 4.96 0.49
C VAL A 22 3.11 3.77 -0.37
N VAL A 23 2.11 2.99 -0.78
CA VAL A 23 2.27 1.82 -1.64
C VAL A 23 1.59 2.11 -2.97
N VAL A 24 2.40 2.18 -4.03
CA VAL A 24 1.90 2.34 -5.40
C VAL A 24 1.66 0.96 -6.00
N LEU A 25 0.41 0.68 -6.33
CA LEU A 25 -0.05 -0.60 -6.88
C LEU A 25 -0.32 -0.43 -8.38
N ALA A 26 0.44 -1.16 -9.19
CA ALA A 26 0.31 -1.19 -10.65
C ALA A 26 -0.35 -2.49 -11.13
N GLY A 27 -0.96 -2.44 -12.31
CA GLY A 27 -1.60 -3.59 -12.94
C GLY A 27 -3.06 -3.82 -12.55
N GLU A 28 -3.59 -5.01 -12.86
CA GLU A 28 -4.99 -5.39 -12.60
C GLU A 28 -5.17 -6.29 -11.38
N ALA A 29 -4.06 -6.75 -10.79
CA ALA A 29 -4.05 -7.61 -9.61
C ALA A 29 -2.89 -7.21 -8.69
N LEU A 30 -2.97 -7.59 -7.42
CA LEU A 30 -1.88 -7.38 -6.48
C LEU A 30 -0.67 -8.26 -6.86
N ALA A 31 0.52 -7.69 -6.70
CA ALA A 31 1.77 -8.39 -7.02
C ALA A 31 1.95 -9.64 -6.16
N ALA A 32 2.47 -10.71 -6.76
CA ALA A 32 2.96 -11.87 -6.01
C ALA A 32 4.12 -11.44 -5.10
N GLY A 33 4.13 -11.91 -3.85
CA GLY A 33 5.15 -11.52 -2.87
C GLY A 33 4.94 -10.14 -2.24
N LEU A 34 3.81 -9.46 -2.50
CA LEU A 34 3.44 -8.29 -1.71
C LEU A 34 3.28 -8.69 -0.24
N ASP A 35 3.84 -7.88 0.67
CA ASP A 35 3.65 -7.99 2.11
C ASP A 35 2.20 -8.37 2.47
N THR A 36 2.06 -9.45 3.24
CA THR A 36 0.76 -10.07 3.52
C THR A 36 -0.21 -9.14 4.23
N VAL A 37 0.28 -8.23 5.09
CA VAL A 37 -0.54 -7.27 5.83
C VAL A 37 -1.01 -6.16 4.90
N VAL A 38 -0.12 -5.65 4.04
CA VAL A 38 -0.47 -4.66 3.01
C VAL A 38 -1.49 -5.25 2.02
N ALA A 39 -1.24 -6.48 1.55
CA ALA A 39 -2.13 -7.19 0.64
C ALA A 39 -3.51 -7.41 1.26
N ARG A 40 -3.59 -7.79 2.54
CA ARG A 40 -4.84 -7.94 3.29
C ARG A 40 -5.68 -6.65 3.28
N HIS A 41 -5.07 -5.51 3.57
CA HIS A 41 -5.76 -4.21 3.57
C HIS A 41 -6.22 -3.82 2.16
N ALA A 42 -5.38 -3.99 1.15
CA ALA A 42 -5.75 -3.73 -0.24
C ALA A 42 -6.90 -4.62 -0.71
N GLN A 43 -6.87 -5.92 -0.41
CA GLN A 43 -7.95 -6.86 -0.74
C GLN A 43 -9.26 -6.51 -0.02
N ALA A 44 -9.19 -6.13 1.26
CA ALA A 44 -10.37 -5.71 2.02
C ALA A 44 -11.01 -4.47 1.38
N ALA A 45 -10.21 -3.45 1.05
CA ALA A 45 -10.70 -2.24 0.39
C ALA A 45 -11.29 -2.52 -1.00
N ILE A 46 -10.66 -3.40 -1.79
CA ILE A 46 -11.19 -3.83 -3.10
C ILE A 46 -12.53 -4.56 -2.93
N LYS A 47 -12.61 -5.46 -1.94
CA LYS A 47 -13.82 -6.23 -1.66
C LYS A 47 -14.98 -5.35 -1.19
N LEU A 48 -14.70 -4.30 -0.43
CA LEU A 48 -15.70 -3.32 0.03
C LEU A 48 -16.08 -2.30 -1.05
N GLY A 49 -15.29 -2.19 -2.13
CA GLY A 49 -15.50 -1.23 -3.21
C GLY A 49 -14.87 0.15 -2.98
N ASP A 50 -14.14 0.33 -1.87
CA ASP A 50 -13.46 1.58 -1.51
C ASP A 50 -12.21 1.84 -2.38
N PHE A 51 -11.66 0.79 -2.98
CA PHE A 51 -10.45 0.86 -3.79
C PHE A 51 -10.56 0.03 -5.07
N THR A 52 -10.06 0.54 -6.19
CA THR A 52 -9.86 -0.21 -7.43
C THR A 52 -8.49 0.10 -8.00
N LEU A 53 -7.91 -0.82 -8.77
CA LEU A 53 -6.59 -0.65 -9.41
C LEU A 53 -6.66 0.20 -10.69
N LYS A 54 -7.43 1.30 -10.65
CA LYS A 54 -7.54 2.27 -11.75
C LYS A 54 -6.60 3.43 -11.51
N ALA A 55 -5.92 3.87 -12.57
CA ALA A 55 -4.96 4.96 -12.52
C ALA A 55 -5.56 6.21 -11.84
N GLY A 56 -4.81 6.74 -10.86
CA GLY A 56 -5.16 7.97 -10.14
C GLY A 56 -6.07 7.76 -8.92
N GLN A 57 -6.54 6.54 -8.65
CA GLN A 57 -7.28 6.26 -7.42
C GLN A 57 -6.33 6.14 -6.23
N ALA A 58 -6.70 6.74 -5.11
CA ALA A 58 -5.97 6.59 -3.85
C ALA A 58 -6.94 6.37 -2.68
N LEU A 59 -6.52 5.54 -1.72
CA LEU A 59 -7.20 5.31 -0.47
C LEU A 59 -6.21 5.46 0.69
N THR A 60 -6.60 6.21 1.72
CA THR A 60 -5.80 6.35 2.94
C THR A 60 -6.49 5.62 4.08
N LEU A 61 -5.75 4.74 4.75
CA LEU A 61 -6.17 4.04 5.96
C LEU A 61 -5.37 4.59 7.14
N MET A 62 -6.09 5.01 8.18
CA MET A 62 -5.50 5.54 9.40
C MET A 62 -5.37 4.41 10.42
N GLN A 63 -4.19 4.26 11.04
CA GLN A 63 -3.93 3.23 12.05
C GLN A 63 -4.30 1.81 11.56
N ALA A 64 -3.91 1.49 10.32
CA ALA A 64 -4.19 0.20 9.72
C ALA A 64 -3.55 -0.94 10.54
N ASP A 65 -4.36 -1.89 10.99
CA ASP A 65 -3.91 -2.99 11.85
C ASP A 65 -2.70 -3.73 11.24
N GLY A 66 -1.66 -3.94 12.05
CA GLY A 66 -0.43 -4.62 11.66
C GLY A 66 0.55 -3.80 10.81
N ILE A 67 0.25 -2.54 10.49
CA ILE A 67 1.18 -1.62 9.81
C ILE A 67 1.86 -0.72 10.85
N LYS A 68 3.20 -0.65 10.82
CA LYS A 68 3.96 0.19 11.75
C LYS A 68 3.79 1.68 11.49
N ALA A 69 3.65 2.07 10.22
CA ALA A 69 3.37 3.45 9.86
C ALA A 69 1.91 3.82 10.23
N PRO A 70 1.68 4.98 10.87
CA PRO A 70 0.35 5.36 11.33
C PRO A 70 -0.62 5.70 10.20
N ARG A 71 -0.12 5.87 8.96
CA ARG A 71 -0.90 6.12 7.75
C ARG A 71 -0.45 5.15 6.66
N LEU A 72 -1.39 4.39 6.12
CA LEU A 72 -1.17 3.58 4.91
C LEU A 72 -1.91 4.25 3.76
N VAL A 73 -1.19 4.61 2.70
CA VAL A 73 -1.77 5.15 1.46
C VAL A 73 -1.61 4.10 0.37
N LEU A 74 -2.72 3.62 -0.17
CA LEU A 74 -2.76 2.78 -1.35
C LEU A 74 -3.04 3.67 -2.56
N ALA A 75 -2.13 3.74 -3.51
CA ALA A 75 -2.29 4.53 -4.74
C ALA A 75 -2.23 3.60 -5.95
N ALA A 76 -3.27 3.63 -6.79
CA ALA A 76 -3.31 2.85 -8.02
C ALA A 76 -2.70 3.64 -9.18
N SER A 77 -1.68 3.09 -9.83
CA SER A 77 -1.10 3.69 -11.05
C SER A 77 -1.79 3.23 -12.33
N GLY A 78 -2.64 2.19 -12.25
CA GLY A 78 -3.18 1.52 -13.42
C GLY A 78 -2.15 0.59 -14.09
N LYS A 79 -2.40 0.24 -15.35
CA LYS A 79 -1.47 -0.52 -16.20
C LYS A 79 -0.34 0.36 -16.72
#